data_AF-A0A812ZUP0-F1
#
_entry.id   AF-A0A812ZUP0-F1
#
_cell.length_a   1.000
_cell.length_b   1.000
_cell.length_c   1.000
_cell.angle_alpha   90.00
_cell.angle_beta   90.00
_cell.angle_gamma   90.00
#
_symmetry.space_group_name_H-M   'P 1'
#
loop_
_entity.id
_entity.type
_entity.pdbx_description
1 polymer ?
#
loop_
_entity_poly.entity_id
_entity_poly.type
_entity_poly.pdbx_seq_one_letter_code
_entity_poly.pdbx_strand_id
1 'polypeptide(L)'
;MRKECERLRGRLQFASNQIAGKRAGRAFKVLMRHLVSNRSALGDDLKLALLFLRDCFLDGPPRSLNANILHLWRIYVDASCDDNKVGLGGVLVSEQGSKVAYFSEWAADELKEIVAPTSKNPIFEFECLAVLLAIKTWSGLIGGCSLVIFSDNEGTKACLVKGSSDNEVGMAIVDNVHKSLDDAGCNAWFERVNTASNVSDGPSRGDQSESLGVRFVTDATSVARSALVPWGSVNA
;
A
#
# COMPACT_ATOMS: atom_id res chain seq x y z
N MET A 1 -23.38 19.32 -19.57
CA MET A 1 -22.67 18.95 -18.33
C MET A 1 -22.95 17.53 -17.84
N ARG A 2 -24.13 17.18 -17.25
CA ARG A 2 -24.36 15.82 -16.70
C ARG A 2 -24.12 14.67 -17.69
N LYS A 3 -24.70 14.75 -18.90
CA LYS A 3 -24.49 13.74 -19.97
C LYS A 3 -23.03 13.61 -20.39
N GLU A 4 -22.28 14.71 -20.42
CA GLU A 4 -20.85 14.68 -20.77
C GLU A 4 -20.03 14.00 -19.69
N CYS A 5 -20.38 14.25 -18.43
CA CYS A 5 -19.74 13.72 -17.25
C CYS A 5 -20.04 12.20 -17.11
N GLU A 6 -21.26 11.76 -17.41
CA GLU A 6 -21.63 10.33 -17.53
C GLU A 6 -20.87 9.63 -18.67
N ARG A 7 -20.75 10.28 -19.84
CA ARG A 7 -19.95 9.77 -20.96
C ARG A 7 -18.47 9.67 -20.61
N LEU A 8 -17.92 10.68 -19.93
CA LEU A 8 -16.55 10.70 -19.45
C LEU A 8 -16.30 9.54 -18.47
N ARG A 9 -17.17 9.35 -17.48
CA ARG A 9 -17.11 8.22 -16.56
C ARG A 9 -17.04 6.89 -17.30
N GLY A 10 -17.93 6.66 -18.27
CA GLY A 10 -17.94 5.40 -19.03
C GLY A 10 -16.62 5.14 -19.75
N ARG A 11 -16.05 6.18 -20.38
CA ARG A 11 -14.74 6.08 -21.06
C ARG A 11 -13.59 5.81 -20.09
N LEU A 12 -13.56 6.51 -18.97
CA LEU A 12 -12.52 6.33 -17.95
C LEU A 12 -12.62 4.94 -17.31
N GLN A 13 -13.83 4.44 -17.05
CA GLN A 13 -14.04 3.11 -16.49
C GLN A 13 -13.61 2.01 -17.48
N PHE A 14 -13.89 2.21 -18.77
CA PHE A 14 -13.36 1.32 -19.82
C PHE A 14 -11.83 1.34 -19.87
N ALA A 15 -11.22 2.52 -19.85
CA ALA A 15 -9.77 2.68 -19.83
C ALA A 15 -9.14 2.06 -18.57
N SER A 16 -9.79 2.18 -17.40
CA SER A 16 -9.28 1.62 -16.14
C SER A 16 -9.19 0.10 -16.14
N ASN A 17 -9.95 -0.56 -17.01
CA ASN A 17 -9.86 -2.01 -17.17
C ASN A 17 -8.60 -2.44 -17.95
N GLN A 18 -7.91 -1.52 -18.62
CA GLN A 18 -6.71 -1.79 -19.42
C GLN A 18 -5.40 -1.56 -18.66
N ILE A 19 -5.43 -0.73 -17.61
CA ILE A 19 -4.29 -0.49 -16.72
C ILE A 19 -4.24 -1.54 -15.61
N ALA A 20 -3.05 -1.84 -15.11
CA ALA A 20 -2.88 -2.67 -13.92
C ALA A 20 -3.44 -1.96 -12.68
N GLY A 21 -3.88 -2.75 -11.70
CA GLY A 21 -4.14 -2.22 -10.35
C GLY A 21 -5.55 -1.82 -9.97
N LYS A 22 -5.63 -1.25 -8.75
CA LYS A 22 -6.87 -0.81 -8.08
C LYS A 22 -6.90 0.70 -7.76
N ARG A 23 -5.82 1.44 -8.07
CA ARG A 23 -5.61 2.85 -7.69
C ARG A 23 -6.72 3.81 -8.16
N ALA A 24 -7.23 3.61 -9.37
CA ALA A 24 -8.26 4.48 -9.95
C ALA A 24 -9.60 4.47 -9.17
N GLY A 25 -9.87 3.45 -8.35
CA GLY A 25 -11.15 3.26 -7.67
C GLY A 25 -11.56 4.42 -6.76
N ARG A 26 -10.62 5.05 -6.05
CA ARG A 26 -10.90 6.20 -5.17
C ARG A 26 -11.31 7.43 -5.99
N ALA A 27 -10.54 7.74 -7.03
CA ALA A 27 -10.82 8.89 -7.89
C ALA A 27 -12.19 8.75 -8.60
N PHE A 28 -12.57 7.52 -8.96
CA PHE A 28 -13.93 7.25 -9.46
C PHE A 28 -15.02 7.53 -8.43
N LYS A 29 -14.82 7.26 -7.14
CA LYS A 29 -15.81 7.59 -6.09
C LYS A 29 -16.04 9.11 -5.99
N VAL A 30 -14.98 9.91 -6.13
CA VAL A 30 -15.08 11.39 -6.13
C VAL A 30 -15.87 11.87 -7.36
N LEU A 31 -15.54 11.34 -8.55
CA LEU A 31 -16.28 11.61 -9.78
C LEU A 31 -17.77 11.24 -9.64
N MET A 32 -18.06 10.09 -9.03
CA MET A 32 -19.41 9.63 -8.77
C MET A 32 -20.20 10.56 -7.83
N ARG A 33 -19.57 11.02 -6.76
CA ARG A 33 -20.20 11.96 -5.83
C ARG A 33 -20.56 13.27 -6.52
N HIS A 34 -19.69 13.78 -7.39
CA HIS A 34 -19.97 14.97 -8.18
C HIS A 34 -21.15 14.76 -9.13
N LEU A 35 -21.18 13.64 -9.86
CA LEU A 35 -22.30 13.28 -10.75
C LEU A 35 -23.65 13.26 -10.03
N VAL A 36 -23.69 12.67 -8.83
CA VAL A 36 -24.92 12.60 -8.01
C VAL A 36 -25.33 13.97 -7.49
N SER A 37 -24.36 14.81 -7.10
CA SER A 37 -24.64 16.15 -6.57
C SER A 37 -25.23 17.13 -7.59
N ASN A 38 -25.14 16.81 -8.90
CA ASN A 38 -25.62 17.63 -10.02
C ASN A 38 -25.09 19.08 -10.00
N ARG A 39 -23.93 19.31 -9.37
CA ARG A 39 -23.27 20.62 -9.33
C ARG A 39 -22.58 20.89 -10.65
N SER A 40 -22.58 22.16 -11.08
CA SER A 40 -21.88 22.58 -12.30
C SER A 40 -20.42 22.98 -12.07
N ALA A 41 -20.07 23.39 -10.85
CA ALA A 41 -18.72 23.82 -10.51
C ALA A 41 -17.81 22.64 -10.15
N LEU A 42 -16.58 22.65 -10.69
CA LEU A 42 -15.53 21.69 -10.35
C LEU A 42 -14.88 22.11 -9.03
N GLY A 43 -15.17 21.38 -7.95
CA GLY A 43 -14.43 21.52 -6.68
C GLY A 43 -13.01 20.98 -6.80
N ASP A 44 -12.12 21.41 -5.90
CA ASP A 44 -10.70 21.05 -5.97
C ASP A 44 -10.47 19.54 -5.81
N ASP A 45 -11.24 18.86 -4.96
CA ASP A 45 -11.23 17.40 -4.84
C ASP A 45 -11.46 16.68 -6.18
N LEU A 46 -12.37 17.20 -7.01
CA LEU A 46 -12.67 16.61 -8.31
C LEU A 46 -11.55 16.89 -9.30
N LYS A 47 -10.96 18.09 -9.27
CA LYS A 47 -9.80 18.40 -10.13
C LYS A 47 -8.65 17.47 -9.80
N LEU A 48 -8.33 17.28 -8.52
CA LEU A 48 -7.29 16.35 -8.07
C LEU A 48 -7.60 14.90 -8.48
N ALA A 49 -8.85 14.46 -8.33
CA ALA A 49 -9.25 13.12 -8.78
C ALA A 49 -9.13 12.93 -10.30
N LEU A 50 -9.46 13.94 -11.11
CA LEU A 50 -9.32 13.89 -12.56
C LEU A 50 -7.85 13.90 -13.00
N LEU A 51 -6.99 14.69 -12.34
CA LEU A 51 -5.55 14.69 -12.56
C LEU A 51 -4.93 13.34 -12.19
N PHE A 52 -5.30 12.78 -11.04
CA PHE A 52 -4.89 11.45 -10.64
C PHE A 52 -5.30 10.38 -11.65
N LEU A 53 -6.55 10.42 -12.16
CA LEU A 53 -7.00 9.50 -13.20
C LEU A 53 -6.19 9.65 -14.47
N ARG A 54 -5.94 10.89 -14.92
CA ARG A 54 -5.06 11.17 -16.07
C ARG A 54 -3.70 10.51 -15.86
N ASP A 55 -3.06 10.72 -14.71
CA ASP A 55 -1.72 10.19 -14.42
C ASP A 55 -1.73 8.66 -14.36
N CYS A 56 -2.77 8.04 -13.82
CA CYS A 56 -2.95 6.59 -13.88
C CYS A 56 -3.01 6.05 -15.31
N PHE A 57 -3.56 6.81 -16.26
CA PHE A 57 -3.67 6.39 -17.67
C PHE A 57 -2.42 6.69 -18.49
N LEU A 58 -1.66 7.73 -18.14
CA LEU A 58 -0.44 8.11 -18.83
C LEU A 58 0.77 7.29 -18.34
N ASP A 59 0.86 7.07 -17.03
CA ASP A 59 2.04 6.49 -16.38
C ASP A 59 1.80 5.07 -15.84
N GLY A 60 0.55 4.60 -15.84
CA GLY A 60 0.20 3.28 -15.32
C GLY A 60 0.76 2.14 -16.19
N PRO A 61 1.37 1.10 -15.58
CA PRO A 61 1.88 -0.02 -16.36
C PRO A 61 0.73 -0.77 -17.05
N PRO A 62 0.94 -1.27 -18.29
CA PRO A 62 -0.05 -2.08 -18.97
C PRO A 62 -0.29 -3.37 -18.21
N ARG A 63 -1.54 -3.84 -18.16
CA ARG A 63 -1.84 -5.15 -17.59
C ARG A 63 -1.17 -6.23 -18.44
N SER A 64 -0.15 -6.87 -17.87
CA SER A 64 0.66 -7.88 -18.55
C SER A 64 0.40 -9.25 -17.96
N LEU A 65 0.34 -10.28 -18.81
CA LEU A 65 0.31 -11.66 -18.37
C LEU A 65 1.75 -12.19 -18.31
N ASN A 66 2.18 -12.61 -17.13
CA ASN A 66 3.48 -13.23 -16.90
C ASN A 66 3.25 -14.62 -16.26
N ALA A 67 4.05 -15.61 -16.65
CA ALA A 67 4.05 -16.93 -16.03
C ALA A 67 4.30 -16.90 -14.51
N ASN A 68 5.02 -15.87 -14.01
CA ASN A 68 5.25 -15.68 -12.57
C ASN A 68 3.96 -15.60 -11.74
N ILE A 69 2.82 -15.25 -12.34
CA ILE A 69 1.53 -15.18 -11.64
C ILE A 69 1.13 -16.51 -10.99
N LEU A 70 1.66 -17.62 -11.50
CA LEU A 70 1.46 -18.97 -10.98
C LEU A 70 2.23 -19.23 -9.68
N HIS A 71 3.22 -18.41 -9.35
CA HIS A 71 3.97 -18.50 -8.10
C HIS A 71 3.32 -17.65 -7.01
N LEU A 72 3.40 -18.16 -5.78
CA LEU A 72 2.80 -17.54 -4.60
C LEU A 72 3.85 -17.23 -3.53
N TRP A 73 3.89 -15.96 -3.12
CA TRP A 73 4.59 -15.53 -1.91
C TRP A 73 3.60 -15.17 -0.81
N ARG A 74 3.96 -15.51 0.43
CA ARG A 74 3.24 -15.08 1.63
C ARG A 74 4.09 -14.07 2.38
N ILE A 75 3.51 -12.93 2.69
CA ILE A 75 4.17 -11.85 3.42
C ILE A 75 3.44 -11.69 4.74
N TYR A 76 4.14 -11.82 5.86
CA TYR A 76 3.64 -11.45 7.17
C TYR A 76 4.25 -10.13 7.55
N VAL A 77 3.45 -9.19 8.04
CA VAL A 77 3.93 -7.92 8.55
C VAL A 77 3.35 -7.64 9.92
N ASP A 78 4.10 -6.86 10.69
CA ASP A 78 3.66 -6.39 11.99
C ASP A 78 4.35 -5.06 12.34
N ALA A 79 3.70 -4.28 13.19
CA ALA A 79 4.33 -3.14 13.84
C ALA A 79 4.09 -3.21 15.35
N SER A 80 5.11 -2.89 16.13
CA SER A 80 5.02 -2.82 17.58
C SER A 80 5.16 -1.38 18.06
N CYS A 81 4.55 -1.05 19.20
CA CYS A 81 4.68 0.26 19.84
C CYS A 81 4.75 0.10 21.35
N ASP A 82 5.96 -0.14 21.87
CA ASP A 82 6.24 -0.36 23.29
C ASP A 82 7.18 0.74 23.81
N ASP A 83 6.88 1.35 24.96
CA ASP A 83 7.78 2.30 25.66
C ASP A 83 8.42 3.38 24.75
N ASN A 84 7.61 4.03 23.91
CA ASN A 84 8.02 5.03 22.89
C ASN A 84 8.93 4.51 21.76
N LYS A 85 9.16 3.21 21.67
CA LYS A 85 9.80 2.55 20.54
C LYS A 85 8.73 2.03 19.61
N VAL A 86 8.88 2.35 18.34
CA VAL A 86 8.09 1.76 17.27
C VAL A 86 9.00 0.84 16.48
N GLY A 87 8.59 -0.41 16.27
CA GLY A 87 9.35 -1.36 15.47
C GLY A 87 8.51 -1.89 14.31
N LEU A 88 9.17 -2.17 13.19
CA LEU A 88 8.60 -2.66 11.94
C LEU A 88 9.20 -4.02 11.63
N GLY A 89 8.33 -5.00 11.39
CA GLY A 89 8.72 -6.37 11.12
C GLY A 89 8.05 -6.91 9.87
N GLY A 90 8.77 -7.75 9.14
CA GLY A 90 8.18 -8.52 8.06
C GLY A 90 8.92 -9.83 7.82
N VAL A 91 8.17 -10.85 7.43
CA VAL A 91 8.69 -12.18 7.06
C VAL A 91 8.12 -12.61 5.72
N LEU A 92 9.00 -12.94 4.78
CA LEU A 92 8.68 -13.50 3.47
C LEU A 92 8.74 -15.03 3.55
N VAL A 93 7.64 -15.66 3.15
CA VAL A 93 7.46 -17.11 3.20
C VAL A 93 7.17 -17.63 1.80
N SER A 94 7.88 -18.69 1.40
CA SER A 94 7.76 -19.31 0.08
C SER A 94 6.41 -20.01 -0.11
N GLU A 95 6.18 -20.45 -1.35
CA GLU A 95 5.02 -21.25 -1.69
C GLU A 95 4.90 -22.52 -0.83
N GLN A 96 6.05 -23.15 -0.50
CA GLN A 96 6.16 -24.36 0.32
C GLN A 96 6.05 -24.10 1.83
N GLY A 97 5.89 -22.84 2.26
CA GLY A 97 5.76 -22.49 3.67
C GLY A 97 7.09 -22.26 4.41
N SER A 98 8.22 -22.26 3.70
CA SER A 98 9.53 -21.97 4.30
C SER A 98 9.73 -20.46 4.46
N LYS A 99 10.21 -20.01 5.61
CA LYS A 99 10.64 -18.62 5.82
C LYS A 99 11.94 -18.39 5.04
N VAL A 100 11.95 -17.44 4.12
CA VAL A 100 13.06 -17.21 3.18
C VAL A 100 13.83 -15.94 3.53
N ALA A 101 13.11 -14.89 3.90
CA ALA A 101 13.70 -13.60 4.22
C ALA A 101 12.89 -12.88 5.29
N TYR A 102 13.54 -11.96 5.99
CA TYR A 102 12.87 -11.09 6.96
C TYR A 102 13.53 -9.71 7.02
N PHE A 103 12.81 -8.74 7.57
CA PHE A 103 13.38 -7.47 8.04
C PHE A 103 12.89 -7.16 9.45
N SER A 104 13.70 -6.39 10.16
CA SER A 104 13.43 -5.90 11.51
C SER A 104 14.12 -4.54 11.65
N GLU A 105 13.32 -3.49 11.84
CA GLU A 105 13.77 -2.10 11.91
C GLU A 105 13.09 -1.36 13.06
N TRP A 106 13.88 -0.72 13.92
CA TRP A 106 13.37 0.23 14.89
C TRP A 106 13.22 1.60 14.23
N ALA A 107 12.03 2.18 14.33
CA ALA A 107 11.76 3.51 13.80
C ALA A 107 12.61 4.57 14.51
N ALA A 108 13.39 5.32 13.73
CA ALA A 108 14.03 6.54 14.19
C ALA A 108 12.98 7.61 14.58
N ASP A 109 13.38 8.59 15.39
CA ASP A 109 12.49 9.69 15.78
C ASP A 109 11.93 10.44 14.57
N GLU A 110 12.77 10.67 13.57
CA GLU A 110 12.35 11.26 12.30
C GLU A 110 11.24 10.48 11.60
N LEU A 111 11.32 9.14 11.55
CA LEU A 111 10.27 8.33 10.95
C LEU A 111 8.95 8.48 11.71
N LYS A 112 9.00 8.55 13.05
CA LYS A 112 7.82 8.80 13.90
C LYS A 112 7.22 10.17 13.64
N GLU A 113 8.03 11.21 13.46
CA GLU A 113 7.56 12.55 13.12
C GLU A 113 6.89 12.60 11.73
N ILE A 114 7.42 11.86 10.75
CA ILE A 114 6.88 11.80 9.39
C ILE A 114 5.53 11.07 9.36
N VAL A 115 5.45 9.89 9.99
CA VAL A 115 4.28 9.00 9.92
C VAL A 115 3.20 9.38 10.93
N ALA A 116 3.60 9.95 12.06
CA ALA A 116 2.70 10.18 13.19
C ALA A 116 2.97 11.51 13.89
N PRO A 117 2.98 12.66 13.18
CA PRO A 117 3.35 13.94 13.77
C PRO A 117 2.45 14.37 14.94
N THR A 118 1.20 13.91 14.95
CA THR A 118 0.17 14.32 15.92
C THR A 118 -0.58 13.16 16.56
N SER A 119 -0.34 11.92 16.11
CA SER A 119 -1.10 10.75 16.55
C SER A 119 -0.58 10.21 17.87
N LYS A 120 -1.47 10.04 18.85
CA LYS A 120 -1.12 9.45 20.15
C LYS A 120 -0.95 7.92 20.09
N ASN A 121 -1.55 7.26 19.10
CA ASN A 121 -1.51 5.80 18.91
C ASN A 121 -1.38 5.47 17.41
N PRO A 122 -0.20 5.63 16.79
CA PRO A 122 -0.02 5.53 15.35
C PRO A 122 0.14 4.11 14.80
N ILE A 123 -0.32 3.10 15.53
CA ILE A 123 -0.05 1.70 15.21
C ILE A 123 -0.57 1.33 13.81
N PHE A 124 -1.74 1.86 13.44
CA PHE A 124 -2.36 1.64 12.13
C PHE A 124 -1.50 2.16 10.98
N GLU A 125 -0.96 3.38 11.10
CA GLU A 125 -0.11 3.98 10.08
C GLU A 125 1.19 3.18 9.91
N PHE A 126 1.77 2.71 11.01
CA PHE A 126 3.00 1.91 11.00
C PHE A 126 2.80 0.50 10.45
N GLU A 127 1.68 -0.16 10.72
CA GLU A 127 1.37 -1.44 10.09
C GLU A 127 1.13 -1.29 8.58
N CYS A 128 0.44 -0.22 8.15
CA CYS A 128 0.32 0.10 6.73
C CYS A 128 1.71 0.33 6.11
N LEU A 129 2.60 1.02 6.84
CA LEU A 129 3.97 1.24 6.39
C LEU A 129 4.76 -0.07 6.32
N ALA A 130 4.57 -1.01 7.25
CA ALA A 130 5.22 -2.32 7.22
C ALA A 130 4.84 -3.10 5.94
N VAL A 131 3.58 -3.02 5.49
CA VAL A 131 3.16 -3.58 4.19
C VAL A 131 3.92 -2.93 3.04
N LEU A 132 3.97 -1.60 2.99
CA LEU A 132 4.68 -0.87 1.94
C LEU A 132 6.18 -1.22 1.91
N LEU A 133 6.78 -1.26 3.09
CA LEU A 133 8.19 -1.60 3.27
C LEU A 133 8.49 -3.01 2.77
N ALA A 134 7.64 -3.99 3.11
CA ALA A 134 7.79 -5.36 2.63
C ALA A 134 7.75 -5.47 1.10
N ILE A 135 6.78 -4.80 0.46
CA ILE A 135 6.63 -4.83 -1.01
C ILE A 135 7.84 -4.19 -1.69
N LYS A 136 8.31 -3.04 -1.19
CA LYS A 136 9.49 -2.37 -1.77
C LYS A 136 10.75 -3.19 -1.57
N THR A 137 10.97 -3.70 -0.36
CA THR A 137 12.16 -4.48 0.01
C THR A 137 12.31 -5.74 -0.83
N TRP A 138 11.20 -6.45 -1.09
CA TRP A 138 11.23 -7.72 -1.83
C TRP A 138 10.73 -7.62 -3.26
N SER A 139 10.59 -6.41 -3.81
CA SER A 139 10.12 -6.19 -5.20
C SER A 139 10.87 -7.04 -6.23
N GLY A 140 12.18 -7.22 -6.08
CA GLY A 140 12.99 -8.08 -6.95
C GLY A 140 12.74 -9.59 -6.82
N LEU A 141 12.18 -10.05 -5.69
CA LEU A 141 11.84 -11.46 -5.45
C LEU A 141 10.40 -11.78 -5.85
N ILE A 142 9.48 -10.84 -5.61
CA ILE A 142 8.04 -11.06 -5.75
C ILE A 142 7.48 -10.62 -7.10
N GLY A 143 8.29 -9.98 -7.95
CA GLY A 143 7.86 -9.37 -9.20
C GLY A 143 7.01 -10.30 -10.09
N GLY A 144 5.83 -9.83 -10.47
CA GLY A 144 4.88 -10.58 -11.29
C GLY A 144 4.18 -11.76 -10.60
N CYS A 145 4.43 -11.99 -9.31
CA CYS A 145 3.86 -13.12 -8.57
C CYS A 145 2.50 -12.80 -7.94
N SER A 146 1.78 -13.85 -7.55
CA SER A 146 0.64 -13.72 -6.64
C SER A 146 1.13 -13.58 -5.20
N LEU A 147 0.51 -12.71 -4.42
CA LEU A 147 0.86 -12.45 -3.03
C LEU A 147 -0.34 -12.70 -2.11
N VAL A 148 -0.07 -13.26 -0.93
CA VAL A 148 -0.98 -13.19 0.22
C VAL A 148 -0.26 -12.43 1.32
N ILE A 149 -0.80 -11.28 1.71
CA ILE A 149 -0.22 -10.38 2.71
C ILE A 149 -1.06 -10.46 3.98
N PHE A 150 -0.43 -10.90 5.06
CA PHE A 150 -1.02 -11.09 6.37
C PHE A 150 -0.65 -9.93 7.31
N SER A 151 -1.66 -9.36 7.95
CA SER A 151 -1.57 -8.37 9.03
C SER A 151 -2.50 -8.81 10.16
N ASP A 152 -2.19 -8.55 11.42
CA ASP A 152 -3.09 -8.97 12.51
C ASP A 152 -4.18 -7.93 12.86
N ASN A 153 -4.03 -6.71 12.33
CA ASN A 153 -4.97 -5.60 12.44
C ASN A 153 -6.02 -5.54 11.32
N GLU A 154 -7.27 -5.58 11.75
CA GLU A 154 -8.44 -5.52 10.86
C GLU A 154 -8.59 -4.17 10.14
N GLY A 155 -8.20 -3.06 10.77
CA GLY A 155 -8.24 -1.72 10.17
C GLY A 155 -7.27 -1.59 9.00
N THR A 156 -6.04 -2.06 9.17
CA THR A 156 -5.01 -2.13 8.11
C THR A 156 -5.48 -2.98 6.94
N LYS A 157 -5.96 -4.21 7.20
CA LYS A 157 -6.55 -5.08 6.18
C LYS A 157 -7.71 -4.40 5.44
N ALA A 158 -8.68 -3.85 6.16
CA ALA A 158 -9.86 -3.23 5.57
C ALA A 158 -9.49 -2.05 4.64
N CYS A 159 -8.53 -1.21 5.04
CA CYS A 159 -8.07 -0.09 4.23
C CYS A 159 -7.36 -0.54 2.95
N LEU A 160 -6.52 -1.58 3.02
CA LEU A 160 -5.80 -2.15 1.88
C LEU A 160 -6.74 -2.87 0.90
N VAL A 161 -7.75 -3.59 1.41
CA VAL A 161 -8.79 -4.20 0.55
C VAL A 161 -9.61 -3.13 -0.15
N LYS A 162 -10.03 -2.09 0.60
CA LYS A 162 -10.84 -0.98 0.08
C LYS A 162 -10.06 -0.04 -0.84
N GLY A 163 -8.73 0.00 -0.71
CA GLY A 163 -7.84 0.97 -1.35
C GLY A 163 -8.06 2.40 -0.88
N SER A 164 -8.46 2.59 0.38
CA SER A 164 -8.68 3.92 0.95
C SER A 164 -8.68 3.94 2.47
N SER A 165 -8.20 5.03 3.06
CA SER A 165 -8.31 5.35 4.49
C SER A 165 -8.89 6.76 4.68
N ASP A 166 -9.53 7.00 5.82
CA ASP A 166 -9.96 8.34 6.26
C ASP A 166 -8.84 9.09 7.00
N ASN A 167 -7.77 8.40 7.38
CA ASN A 167 -6.53 8.98 7.86
C ASN A 167 -5.66 9.39 6.67
N GLU A 168 -5.23 10.66 6.61
CA GLU A 168 -4.49 11.20 5.46
C GLU A 168 -3.14 10.51 5.23
N VAL A 169 -2.38 10.27 6.30
CA VAL A 169 -1.08 9.57 6.24
C VAL A 169 -1.30 8.12 5.81
N GLY A 170 -2.22 7.41 6.48
CA GLY A 170 -2.55 6.04 6.12
C GLY A 170 -3.05 5.92 4.68
N MET A 171 -3.79 6.90 4.19
CA MET A 171 -4.25 6.94 2.80
C MET A 171 -3.08 7.12 1.82
N ALA A 172 -2.12 8.01 2.11
CA ALA A 172 -0.93 8.17 1.28
C ALA A 172 -0.08 6.88 1.24
N ILE A 173 0.06 6.19 2.37
CA ILE A 173 0.74 4.89 2.44
C ILE A 173 -0.02 3.83 1.63
N VAL A 174 -1.34 3.69 1.83
CA VAL A 174 -2.18 2.70 1.10
C VAL A 174 -2.12 2.92 -0.41
N ASP A 175 -2.13 4.18 -0.87
CA ASP A 175 -1.99 4.48 -2.30
C ASP A 175 -0.62 4.04 -2.84
N ASN A 176 0.45 4.26 -2.07
CA ASN A 176 1.80 3.81 -2.42
C ASN A 176 1.97 2.28 -2.34
N VAL A 177 1.22 1.59 -1.49
CA VAL A 177 1.15 0.13 -1.48
C VAL A 177 0.60 -0.36 -2.82
N HIS A 178 -0.55 0.17 -3.24
CA HIS A 178 -1.13 -0.22 -4.53
C HIS A 178 -0.25 0.19 -5.70
N LYS A 179 0.38 1.37 -5.66
CA LYS A 179 1.35 1.78 -6.69
C LYS A 179 2.51 0.80 -6.79
N SER A 180 3.08 0.40 -5.65
CA SER A 180 4.22 -0.52 -5.62
C SER A 180 3.83 -1.93 -6.10
N LEU A 181 2.60 -2.38 -5.83
CA LEU A 181 2.06 -3.63 -6.39
C LEU A 181 1.88 -3.55 -7.91
N ASP A 182 1.33 -2.44 -8.41
CA ASP A 182 1.14 -2.20 -9.83
C ASP A 182 2.48 -2.18 -10.57
N ASP A 183 3.46 -1.44 -10.03
CA ASP A 183 4.81 -1.31 -10.57
C ASP A 183 5.56 -2.67 -10.55
N ALA A 184 5.33 -3.50 -9.53
CA ALA A 184 5.88 -4.86 -9.44
C ALA A 184 5.10 -5.89 -10.26
N GLY A 185 3.96 -5.54 -10.85
CA GLY A 185 3.08 -6.46 -11.57
C GLY A 185 2.45 -7.54 -10.69
N CYS A 186 2.34 -7.30 -9.38
CA CYS A 186 1.87 -8.27 -8.40
C CYS A 186 0.35 -8.19 -8.17
N ASN A 187 -0.29 -9.34 -7.93
CA ASN A 187 -1.66 -9.37 -7.45
C ASN A 187 -1.69 -9.77 -5.98
N ALA A 188 -2.19 -8.90 -5.11
CA ALA A 188 -2.20 -9.13 -3.67
C ALA A 188 -3.60 -9.46 -3.12
N TRP A 189 -3.67 -10.54 -2.35
CA TRP A 189 -4.74 -10.82 -1.40
C TRP A 189 -4.31 -10.34 -0.01
N PHE A 190 -5.14 -9.54 0.65
CA PHE A 190 -4.89 -9.08 2.02
C PHE A 190 -5.73 -9.91 2.97
N GLU A 191 -5.11 -10.50 3.99
CA GLU A 191 -5.77 -11.37 4.96
C GLU A 191 -5.35 -11.03 6.39
N ARG A 192 -6.22 -11.39 7.34
CA ARG A 192 -5.90 -11.29 8.76
C ARG A 192 -5.18 -12.54 9.25
N VAL A 193 -4.14 -12.37 10.05
CA VAL A 193 -3.55 -13.44 10.86
C VAL A 193 -3.88 -13.21 12.34
N ASN A 194 -3.97 -14.28 13.13
CA ASN A 194 -4.07 -14.15 14.58
C ASN A 194 -2.72 -13.67 15.13
N THR A 195 -2.70 -12.71 16.06
CA THR A 195 -1.47 -12.18 16.68
C THR A 195 -0.54 -13.30 17.20
N ALA A 196 -1.08 -14.33 17.87
CA ALA A 196 -0.28 -15.45 18.36
C ALA A 196 0.34 -16.34 17.25
N SER A 197 -0.12 -16.19 16.01
CA SER A 197 0.39 -16.89 14.83
C SER A 197 1.15 -15.95 13.88
N ASN A 198 1.26 -14.66 14.22
CA ASN A 198 1.93 -13.69 13.36
C ASN A 198 3.45 -13.83 13.50
N VAL A 199 4.10 -14.45 12.51
CA VAL A 199 5.54 -14.71 12.54
C VAL A 199 6.39 -13.44 12.47
N SER A 200 5.79 -12.27 12.17
CA SER A 200 6.46 -10.97 12.17
C SER A 200 6.38 -10.21 13.51
N ASP A 201 5.66 -10.70 14.53
CA ASP A 201 5.63 -10.06 15.87
C ASP A 201 7.02 -10.04 16.55
N GLY A 202 7.78 -11.13 16.43
CA GLY A 202 9.18 -11.15 16.89
C GLY A 202 10.02 -10.08 16.16
N PRO A 203 10.10 -10.13 14.81
CA PRO A 203 10.82 -9.13 14.02
C PRO A 203 10.41 -7.67 14.28
N SER A 204 9.12 -7.39 14.51
CA SER A 204 8.66 -6.02 14.82
C SER A 204 9.15 -5.57 16.20
N ARG A 205 9.61 -6.47 17.06
CA ARG A 205 10.20 -6.21 18.39
C ARG A 205 11.72 -6.44 18.42
N GLY A 206 12.37 -6.51 17.26
CA GLY A 206 13.82 -6.62 17.17
C GLY A 206 14.38 -8.05 17.12
N ASP A 207 13.55 -9.09 17.00
CA ASP A 207 14.05 -10.46 16.79
C ASP A 207 14.80 -10.56 15.44
N GLN A 208 15.98 -11.16 15.50
CA GLN A 208 16.86 -11.39 14.35
C GLN A 208 17.32 -12.85 14.27
N SER A 209 16.49 -13.78 14.78
CA SER A 209 16.72 -15.22 14.68
C SER A 209 16.98 -15.68 13.23
N GLU A 210 18.01 -16.50 13.03
CA GLU A 210 18.31 -17.13 11.74
C GLU A 210 17.15 -18.00 11.22
N SER A 211 16.26 -18.46 12.10
CA SER A 211 15.07 -19.23 11.72
C SER A 211 14.07 -18.47 10.86
N LEU A 212 14.23 -17.14 10.75
CA LEU A 212 13.39 -16.24 9.94
C LEU A 212 13.87 -16.12 8.48
N GLY A 213 15.03 -16.71 8.15
CA GLY A 213 15.64 -16.65 6.83
C GLY A 213 16.70 -15.57 6.71
N VAL A 214 16.96 -15.10 5.49
CA VAL A 214 17.98 -14.07 5.21
C VAL A 214 17.47 -12.69 5.66
N ARG A 215 18.27 -11.97 6.45
CA ARG A 215 17.94 -10.60 6.85
C ARG A 215 18.14 -9.63 5.69
N PHE A 216 17.12 -8.84 5.39
CA PHE A 216 17.20 -7.71 4.48
C PHE A 216 17.33 -6.41 5.29
N VAL A 217 18.25 -5.54 4.86
CA VAL A 217 18.37 -4.19 5.40
C VAL A 217 17.33 -3.31 4.71
N THR A 218 16.61 -2.53 5.50
CA THR A 218 15.53 -1.65 5.06
C THR A 218 15.83 -0.21 5.45
N ASP A 219 15.13 0.73 4.81
CA ASP A 219 15.16 2.15 5.14
C ASP A 219 13.71 2.66 5.17
N ALA A 220 13.03 2.41 6.29
CA ALA A 220 11.63 2.79 6.45
C ALA A 220 11.44 4.31 6.38
N THR A 221 12.44 5.08 6.82
CA THR A 221 12.43 6.56 6.76
C THR A 221 12.36 7.04 5.31
N SER A 222 13.24 6.55 4.44
CA SER A 222 13.23 6.88 3.02
C SER A 222 11.94 6.45 2.33
N VAL A 223 11.45 5.25 2.65
CA VAL A 223 10.16 4.75 2.12
C VAL A 223 9.02 5.67 2.54
N ALA A 224 8.92 6.04 3.82
CA ALA A 224 7.87 6.93 4.31
C ALA A 224 7.96 8.32 3.66
N ARG A 225 9.15 8.93 3.57
CA ARG A 225 9.33 10.22 2.88
C ARG A 225 8.84 10.17 1.44
N SER A 226 9.16 9.11 0.71
CA SER A 226 8.70 8.95 -0.69
C SER A 226 7.19 8.76 -0.80
N ALA A 227 6.57 8.12 0.19
CA ALA A 227 5.16 7.79 0.17
C ALA A 227 4.25 8.95 0.56
N LEU A 228 4.71 9.83 1.44
CA LEU A 228 3.91 10.94 1.98
C LEU A 228 4.01 12.23 1.16
N VAL A 229 4.67 12.20 0.00
CA VAL A 229 4.66 13.34 -0.94
C VAL A 229 3.25 13.49 -1.54
N PRO A 230 2.60 14.67 -1.42
CA PRO A 230 1.28 14.89 -2.01
C PRO A 230 1.29 14.71 -3.53
N TRP A 231 0.18 14.19 -4.06
CA TRP A 231 -0.07 14.15 -5.50
C TRP A 231 0.02 15.56 -6.10
N GLY A 232 0.92 15.75 -7.08
CA GLY A 232 1.11 17.02 -7.79
C GLY A 232 2.34 17.84 -7.39
N SER A 233 3.11 17.44 -6.37
CA SER A 233 4.33 18.15 -5.96
C SER A 233 5.58 17.82 -6.80
N VAL A 234 5.51 16.84 -7.70
CA VAL A 234 6.67 16.37 -8.48
C VAL A 234 6.84 17.13 -9.81
N ASN A 235 5.87 17.97 -10.21
CA ASN A 235 5.92 18.73 -11.46
C ASN A 235 5.53 20.22 -11.26
N ALA A 236 5.97 20.83 -10.16
CA ALA A 236 5.91 22.28 -9.97
C ALA A 236 7.28 22.91 -10.25
#